data_AF-A0A428TZM5-F1
#
_entry.id   AF-A0A428TZM5-F1
#
_cell.length_a   1.000
_cell.length_b   1.000
_cell.length_c   1.000
_cell.angle_alpha   90.00
_cell.angle_beta   90.00
_cell.angle_gamma   90.00
#
_symmetry.space_group_name_H-M   'P 1'
#
loop_
_entity.id
_entity.type
_entity.pdbx_description
1 polymer ?
#
loop_
_entity_poly.entity_id
_entity_poly.type
_entity_poly.pdbx_seq_one_letter_code
_entity_poly.pdbx_strand_id
1 'polypeptide(L)'
;MHMVRALGSALVIFFYRRIRNVNPLVLQDSVNDVIEYLHSFDDALEQHGLLGPGTAWPAFIAGAEAMSVRQRQHISAWLDKGFSKSGFESYRVTKDVLVEVWRRRDEAEGSGDCSTWMDRLSLFCLLLFIMGQQYSHPKSGAKLQVIGAGLPRTGTASFSRALEILLDGPVYHGGTQSTLGPEAEIKTWIKVLNQWPPKDETSRRANLDLIKSRTDGFVAITDSPGCGLVSELMSLYPDAKVICTVRDPDAWQRSMEAVGNASTRWFLRFVLFPLPTMRFFVDYIDALRRQWLIMYGEREPVTSKVYHQHVTWLKENVPKDRLVFVDVKDGWEPLCRALDLPVPNDVPFPRINDSQAIESFAKWHVNRGLMRWLGIFAVVGASAWAVLR
;
A
#
# COMPACT_ATOMS: atom_id res chain seq x y z
N MET A 1 -31.57 0.13 -6.72
CA MET A 1 -31.93 0.57 -5.35
C MET A 1 -31.43 -0.39 -4.26
N HIS A 2 -31.22 -1.69 -4.55
CA HIS A 2 -30.78 -2.70 -3.59
C HIS A 2 -29.43 -2.40 -2.90
N MET A 3 -28.39 -1.98 -3.63
CA MET A 3 -27.10 -1.58 -3.02
C MET A 3 -27.24 -0.44 -2.01
N VAL A 4 -28.12 0.54 -2.26
CA VAL A 4 -28.37 1.64 -1.31
C VAL A 4 -29.03 1.13 -0.02
N ARG A 5 -29.92 0.13 -0.13
CA ARG A 5 -30.53 -0.53 1.03
C ARG A 5 -29.51 -1.36 1.80
N ALA A 6 -28.64 -2.11 1.11
CA ALA A 6 -27.54 -2.84 1.73
C ALA A 6 -26.60 -1.88 2.49
N LEU A 7 -26.26 -0.73 1.89
CA LEU A 7 -25.48 0.32 2.54
C LEU A 7 -26.21 0.91 3.77
N GLY A 8 -27.52 1.14 3.67
CA GLY A 8 -28.35 1.61 4.78
C GLY A 8 -28.33 0.66 5.97
N SER A 9 -28.63 -0.62 5.75
CA SER A 9 -28.61 -1.64 6.82
C SER A 9 -27.20 -1.85 7.39
N ALA A 10 -26.15 -1.80 6.55
CA ALA A 10 -24.78 -1.83 7.03
C ALA A 10 -24.40 -0.61 7.88
N LEU A 11 -24.88 0.60 7.53
CA LEU A 11 -24.69 1.80 8.35
C LEU A 11 -25.38 1.68 9.72
N VAL A 12 -26.55 1.03 9.78
CA VAL A 12 -27.24 0.73 11.05
C VAL A 12 -26.36 -0.18 11.91
N ILE A 13 -25.86 -1.30 11.36
CA ILE A 13 -24.94 -2.20 12.07
C ILE A 13 -23.72 -1.43 12.58
N PHE A 14 -23.08 -0.65 11.70
CA PHE A 14 -21.91 0.15 12.04
C PHE A 14 -22.19 1.14 13.17
N PHE A 15 -23.30 1.88 13.10
CA PHE A 15 -23.68 2.87 14.12
C PHE A 15 -23.92 2.21 15.48
N TYR A 16 -24.71 1.13 15.53
CA TYR A 16 -25.05 0.47 16.79
C TYR A 16 -23.86 -0.25 17.44
N ARG A 17 -22.93 -0.78 16.63
CA ARG A 17 -21.70 -1.37 17.16
C ARG A 17 -20.67 -0.33 17.56
N ARG A 18 -20.50 0.73 16.76
CA ARG A 18 -19.45 1.72 17.01
C ARG A 18 -19.81 2.76 18.06
N ILE A 19 -21.04 3.28 18.01
CA ILE A 19 -21.47 4.41 18.83
C ILE A 19 -22.16 3.94 20.10
N ARG A 20 -22.94 2.85 20.00
CA ARG A 20 -23.77 2.36 21.10
C ARG A 20 -23.24 1.07 21.75
N ASN A 21 -22.23 0.44 21.17
CA ASN A 21 -21.64 -0.83 21.63
C ASN A 21 -22.69 -1.91 21.98
N VAL A 22 -23.72 -2.04 21.15
CA VAL A 22 -24.84 -2.99 21.38
C VAL A 22 -24.38 -4.43 21.11
N ASN A 23 -24.95 -5.38 21.85
CA ASN A 23 -24.69 -6.80 21.67
C ASN A 23 -24.98 -7.25 20.21
N PRO A 24 -24.07 -7.99 19.55
CA PRO A 24 -24.23 -8.41 18.16
C PRO A 24 -25.50 -9.26 17.90
N LEU A 25 -26.04 -9.94 18.91
CA LEU A 25 -27.30 -10.70 18.80
C LEU A 25 -28.47 -9.84 18.31
N VAL A 26 -28.52 -8.56 18.72
CA VAL A 26 -29.61 -7.65 18.38
C VAL A 26 -29.52 -7.18 16.91
N LEU A 27 -28.37 -7.39 16.25
CA LEU A 27 -28.12 -6.89 14.89
C LEU A 27 -28.28 -7.96 13.82
N GLN A 28 -28.64 -9.19 14.18
CA GLN A 28 -28.69 -10.30 13.23
C GLN A 28 -29.76 -10.09 12.15
N ASP A 29 -30.85 -9.40 12.45
CA ASP A 29 -31.85 -9.03 11.45
C ASP A 29 -31.26 -8.05 10.42
N SER A 30 -30.51 -7.04 10.87
CA SER A 30 -29.81 -6.13 9.97
C SER A 30 -28.72 -6.83 9.15
N VAL A 31 -28.05 -7.85 9.71
CA VAL A 31 -27.09 -8.69 8.96
C VAL A 31 -27.81 -9.45 7.85
N ASN A 32 -28.97 -10.03 8.13
CA ASN A 32 -29.79 -10.74 7.15
C ASN A 32 -30.30 -9.81 6.06
N ASP A 33 -30.76 -8.60 6.42
CA ASP A 33 -31.17 -7.57 5.47
C ASP A 33 -30.05 -7.24 4.48
N VAL A 34 -28.82 -7.05 4.97
CA VAL A 34 -27.66 -6.79 4.10
C VAL A 34 -27.44 -7.94 3.13
N ILE A 35 -27.45 -9.18 3.60
CA ILE A 35 -27.27 -10.38 2.76
C ILE A 35 -28.35 -10.43 1.67
N GLU A 36 -29.61 -10.25 2.04
CA GLU A 36 -30.74 -10.27 1.10
C GLU A 36 -30.63 -9.16 0.05
N TYR A 37 -30.28 -7.93 0.46
CA TYR A 37 -30.12 -6.82 -0.47
C TYR A 37 -28.91 -6.96 -1.38
N LEU A 38 -27.83 -7.61 -0.94
CA LEU A 38 -26.68 -7.91 -1.80
C LEU A 38 -27.03 -8.98 -2.85
N HIS A 39 -27.76 -10.03 -2.47
CA HIS A 39 -28.27 -11.02 -3.44
C HIS A 39 -29.24 -10.38 -4.43
N SER A 40 -30.19 -9.57 -3.95
CA SER A 40 -31.12 -8.84 -4.82
C SER A 40 -30.41 -7.86 -5.77
N PHE A 41 -29.28 -7.28 -5.34
CA PHE A 41 -28.48 -6.42 -6.18
C PHE A 41 -27.78 -7.19 -7.29
N ASP A 42 -27.19 -8.35 -6.97
CA ASP A 42 -26.58 -9.25 -7.95
C ASP A 42 -27.58 -9.71 -9.01
N ASP A 43 -28.78 -10.12 -8.59
CA ASP A 43 -29.85 -10.57 -9.50
C ASP A 43 -30.26 -9.43 -10.45
N ALA A 44 -30.37 -8.20 -9.92
CA ALA A 44 -30.69 -7.02 -10.72
C ALA A 44 -29.58 -6.68 -11.74
N LEU A 45 -28.31 -6.84 -11.37
CA LEU A 45 -27.18 -6.62 -12.29
C LEU A 45 -27.18 -7.63 -13.44
N GLU A 46 -27.44 -8.90 -13.12
CA GLU A 46 -27.53 -9.98 -14.12
C GLU A 46 -28.68 -9.73 -15.10
N GLN A 47 -29.84 -9.28 -14.61
CA GLN A 47 -30.99 -8.93 -15.46
C GLN A 47 -30.73 -7.77 -16.42
N HIS A 48 -29.88 -6.81 -16.04
CA HIS A 48 -29.61 -5.60 -16.83
C HIS A 48 -28.29 -5.65 -17.61
N GLY A 49 -27.55 -6.77 -17.57
CA GLY A 49 -26.26 -6.92 -18.26
C GLY A 49 -25.18 -5.95 -17.76
N LEU A 50 -25.29 -5.47 -16.52
CA LEU A 50 -24.36 -4.50 -15.94
C LEU A 50 -23.21 -5.22 -15.22
N LEU A 51 -21.99 -4.71 -15.38
CA LEU A 51 -20.79 -5.28 -14.77
C LEU A 51 -20.54 -4.72 -13.36
N GLY A 52 -20.34 -5.61 -12.39
CA GLY A 52 -19.65 -5.34 -11.13
C GLY A 52 -20.54 -5.39 -9.87
N PRO A 53 -20.23 -6.21 -8.85
CA PRO A 53 -20.99 -6.36 -7.59
C PRO A 53 -21.01 -5.12 -6.66
N GLY A 54 -20.56 -3.96 -7.14
CA GLY A 54 -20.49 -2.72 -6.36
C GLY A 54 -19.31 -2.71 -5.38
N THR A 55 -19.57 -2.33 -4.13
CA THR A 55 -18.55 -2.26 -3.07
C THR A 55 -18.70 -3.44 -2.10
N ALA A 56 -17.57 -3.99 -1.63
CA ALA A 56 -17.55 -5.06 -0.63
C ALA A 56 -17.90 -4.57 0.80
N TRP A 57 -18.04 -3.25 1.01
CA TRP A 57 -18.18 -2.67 2.35
C TRP A 57 -19.43 -3.16 3.12
N PRO A 58 -20.65 -3.21 2.54
CA PRO A 58 -21.80 -3.76 3.26
C PRO A 58 -21.59 -5.23 3.66
N ALA A 59 -21.03 -6.04 2.75
CA ALA A 59 -20.72 -7.44 3.01
C ALA A 59 -19.71 -7.61 4.16
N PHE A 60 -18.69 -6.74 4.21
CA PHE A 60 -17.74 -6.73 5.31
C PHE A 60 -18.40 -6.40 6.65
N ILE A 61 -19.21 -5.33 6.71
CA ILE A 61 -19.86 -4.91 7.95
C ILE A 61 -20.81 -5.99 8.47
N ALA A 62 -21.65 -6.54 7.59
CA ALA A 62 -22.53 -7.64 7.95
C ALA A 62 -21.73 -8.91 8.33
N GLY A 63 -20.65 -9.20 7.62
CA GLY A 63 -19.81 -10.37 7.87
C GLY A 63 -19.10 -10.32 9.20
N ALA A 64 -18.60 -9.14 9.59
CA ALA A 64 -17.91 -8.95 10.85
C ALA A 64 -18.86 -9.14 12.05
N GLU A 65 -20.17 -8.99 11.85
CA GLU A 65 -21.20 -9.23 12.87
C GLU A 65 -22.02 -10.51 12.64
N ALA A 66 -21.71 -11.30 11.63
CA ALA A 66 -22.36 -12.58 11.37
C ALA A 66 -22.06 -13.58 12.49
N MET A 67 -23.10 -14.05 13.16
CA MET A 67 -22.97 -15.01 14.26
C MET A 67 -23.19 -16.45 13.81
N SER A 68 -24.07 -16.68 12.83
CA SER A 68 -24.35 -18.02 12.34
C SER A 68 -23.39 -18.46 11.22
N VAL A 69 -23.05 -19.75 11.21
CA VAL A 69 -22.28 -20.38 10.12
C VAL A 69 -22.92 -20.12 8.77
N ARG A 70 -24.26 -20.14 8.71
CA ARG A 70 -25.03 -19.88 7.49
C ARG A 70 -24.80 -18.46 6.94
N GLN A 71 -24.87 -17.43 7.78
CA GLN A 71 -24.60 -16.04 7.36
C GLN A 71 -23.16 -15.88 6.86
N ARG A 72 -22.19 -16.46 7.59
CA ARG A 72 -20.77 -16.45 7.20
C ARG A 72 -20.57 -17.07 5.81
N GLN A 73 -21.20 -18.21 5.55
CA GLN A 73 -21.17 -18.89 4.24
C GLN A 73 -21.78 -18.05 3.12
N HIS A 74 -22.95 -17.43 3.34
CA HIS A 74 -23.57 -16.56 2.35
C HIS A 74 -22.67 -15.38 1.97
N ILE A 75 -22.04 -14.75 2.97
CA ILE A 75 -21.14 -13.62 2.76
C ILE A 75 -19.85 -14.07 2.05
N SER A 76 -19.24 -15.18 2.46
CA SER A 76 -18.07 -15.73 1.76
C SER A 76 -18.36 -16.05 0.30
N ALA A 77 -19.49 -16.71 0.03
CA ALA A 77 -19.88 -17.06 -1.34
C ALA A 77 -20.13 -15.81 -2.20
N TRP A 78 -20.77 -14.78 -1.64
CA TRP A 78 -20.98 -13.51 -2.34
C TRP A 78 -19.64 -12.81 -2.65
N LEU A 79 -18.68 -12.84 -1.73
CA LEU A 79 -17.34 -12.27 -1.94
C LEU A 79 -16.56 -13.05 -3.00
N ASP A 80 -16.58 -14.38 -2.98
CA ASP A 80 -15.94 -15.21 -4.02
C ASP A 80 -16.55 -14.93 -5.40
N LYS A 81 -17.88 -14.85 -5.47
CA LYS A 81 -18.59 -14.46 -6.70
C LYS A 81 -18.14 -13.07 -7.16
N GLY A 82 -18.04 -12.12 -6.24
CA GLY A 82 -17.61 -10.77 -6.53
C GLY A 82 -16.18 -10.68 -7.07
N PHE A 83 -15.24 -11.43 -6.49
CA PHE A 83 -13.88 -11.57 -6.98
C PHE A 83 -13.85 -12.20 -8.38
N SER A 84 -14.54 -13.32 -8.58
CA SER A 84 -14.56 -14.04 -9.87
C SER A 84 -15.09 -13.19 -11.03
N LYS A 85 -16.07 -12.31 -10.77
CA LYS A 85 -16.68 -11.45 -11.79
C LYS A 85 -15.89 -10.16 -12.05
N SER A 86 -15.22 -9.60 -11.05
CA SER A 86 -14.57 -8.27 -11.17
C SER A 86 -13.05 -8.31 -11.25
N GLY A 87 -12.42 -9.41 -10.78
CA GLY A 87 -10.98 -9.48 -10.57
C GLY A 87 -10.47 -8.53 -9.47
N PHE A 88 -11.36 -7.87 -8.73
CA PHE A 88 -10.96 -6.92 -7.69
C PHE A 88 -10.55 -7.66 -6.43
N GLU A 89 -9.28 -7.53 -6.13
CA GLU A 89 -8.61 -8.12 -4.99
C GLU A 89 -9.24 -7.75 -3.63
N SER A 90 -9.96 -6.61 -3.57
CA SER A 90 -10.71 -6.19 -2.39
C SER A 90 -11.67 -7.26 -1.89
N TYR A 91 -12.30 -8.04 -2.77
CA TYR A 91 -13.24 -9.11 -2.38
C TYR A 91 -12.54 -10.30 -1.71
N ARG A 92 -11.39 -10.74 -2.25
CA ARG A 92 -10.60 -11.84 -1.66
C ARG A 92 -10.04 -11.42 -0.29
N VAL A 93 -9.44 -10.24 -0.22
CA VAL A 93 -8.94 -9.65 1.03
C VAL A 93 -10.07 -9.50 2.07
N THR A 94 -11.27 -9.10 1.63
CA THR A 94 -12.44 -9.00 2.51
C THR A 94 -12.74 -10.33 3.17
N LYS A 95 -12.79 -11.40 2.37
CA LYS A 95 -13.10 -12.74 2.85
C LYS A 95 -12.03 -13.23 3.82
N ASP A 96 -10.76 -13.07 3.50
CA ASP A 96 -9.66 -13.54 4.36
C ASP A 96 -9.68 -12.86 5.73
N VAL A 97 -9.94 -11.55 5.77
CA VAL A 97 -10.10 -10.81 7.03
C VAL A 97 -11.31 -11.31 7.81
N LEU A 98 -12.46 -11.52 7.16
CA LEU A 98 -13.64 -12.04 7.82
C LEU A 98 -13.42 -13.44 8.39
N VAL A 99 -12.73 -14.32 7.67
CA VAL A 99 -12.34 -15.65 8.15
C VAL A 99 -11.49 -15.55 9.41
N GLU A 100 -10.54 -14.61 9.45
CA GLU A 100 -9.71 -14.38 10.63
C GLU A 100 -10.52 -13.78 11.80
N VAL A 101 -11.46 -12.87 11.53
CA VAL A 101 -12.40 -12.34 12.55
C VAL A 101 -13.24 -13.45 13.15
N TRP A 102 -13.77 -14.34 12.31
CA TRP A 102 -14.56 -15.48 12.73
C TRP A 102 -13.74 -16.47 13.55
N ARG A 103 -12.54 -16.85 13.07
CA ARG A 103 -11.62 -17.74 13.80
C ARG A 103 -11.34 -17.23 15.21
N ARG A 104 -10.96 -15.96 15.35
CA ARG A 104 -10.67 -15.34 16.66
C ARG A 104 -11.91 -15.24 17.55
N ARG A 105 -13.08 -15.00 16.96
CA ARG A 105 -14.35 -14.95 17.71
C ARG A 105 -14.69 -16.33 18.27
N ASP A 106 -14.58 -17.37 17.44
CA ASP A 106 -14.86 -18.75 17.84
C ASP A 106 -13.87 -19.23 18.93
N GLU A 107 -12.61 -18.79 18.88
CA GLU A 107 -11.61 -19.04 19.95
C GLU A 107 -11.92 -18.29 21.26
N ALA A 108 -12.55 -17.12 21.19
CA ALA A 108 -12.85 -16.28 22.35
C ALA A 108 -14.17 -16.65 23.06
N GLU A 109 -15.06 -17.41 22.41
CA GLU A 109 -16.30 -17.89 23.04
C GLU A 109 -16.05 -18.79 24.27
N GLY A 110 -14.83 -19.34 24.42
CA GLY A 110 -14.41 -20.09 25.61
C GLY A 110 -13.81 -19.26 26.75
N SER A 111 -13.46 -17.98 26.54
CA SER A 111 -12.69 -17.15 27.49
C SER A 111 -13.46 -15.99 28.13
N GLY A 112 -14.70 -15.73 27.70
CA GLY A 112 -15.53 -14.62 28.20
C GLY A 112 -15.11 -13.23 27.68
N ASP A 113 -14.22 -13.15 26.69
CA ASP A 113 -13.76 -11.90 26.10
C ASP A 113 -14.83 -11.25 25.19
N CYS A 114 -15.37 -10.11 25.64
CA CYS A 114 -16.39 -9.32 24.95
C CYS A 114 -15.85 -8.28 23.96
N SER A 115 -14.57 -8.33 23.59
CA SER A 115 -13.96 -7.35 22.67
C SER A 115 -14.63 -7.35 21.29
N THR A 116 -14.90 -6.17 20.71
CA THR A 116 -15.52 -6.09 19.38
C THR A 116 -14.52 -6.45 18.28
N TRP A 117 -14.97 -6.80 17.07
CA TRP A 117 -14.03 -6.98 15.95
C TRP A 117 -13.25 -5.69 15.64
N MET A 118 -13.77 -4.51 16.04
CA MET A 118 -13.10 -3.21 15.91
C MET A 118 -12.06 -2.95 17.01
N ASP A 119 -12.15 -3.62 18.16
CA ASP A 119 -11.09 -3.59 19.18
C ASP A 119 -9.95 -4.55 18.80
N ARG A 120 -10.30 -5.63 18.10
CA ARG A 120 -9.36 -6.64 17.59
C ARG A 120 -8.73 -6.25 16.25
N LEU A 121 -9.42 -5.45 15.44
CA LEU A 121 -8.95 -4.86 14.20
C LEU A 121 -8.95 -3.34 14.37
N SER A 122 -7.76 -2.77 14.58
CA SER A 122 -7.62 -1.32 14.63
C SER A 122 -8.29 -0.66 13.42
N LEU A 123 -8.86 0.54 13.59
CA LEU A 123 -9.48 1.34 12.52
C LEU A 123 -8.58 1.51 11.27
N PHE A 124 -7.29 1.28 11.44
CA PHE A 124 -6.28 1.13 10.40
C PHE A 124 -6.64 -0.01 9.43
N CYS A 125 -6.96 -1.22 9.91
CA CYS A 125 -7.34 -2.38 9.11
C CYS A 125 -8.57 -2.18 8.21
N LEU A 126 -9.52 -1.33 8.64
CA LEU A 126 -10.69 -0.99 7.82
C LEU A 126 -10.37 -0.06 6.64
N LEU A 127 -9.29 0.73 6.78
CA LEU A 127 -8.79 1.62 5.73
C LEU A 127 -7.74 0.92 4.84
N LEU A 128 -7.07 -0.12 5.36
CA LEU A 128 -6.23 -1.07 4.57
C LEU A 128 -7.03 -1.74 3.43
N PHE A 129 -8.35 -1.79 3.57
CA PHE A 129 -9.33 -2.42 2.68
C PHE A 129 -9.52 -1.75 1.32
N ILE A 130 -9.15 -0.47 1.17
CA ILE A 130 -9.42 0.33 -0.05
C ILE A 130 -8.21 0.36 -1.00
N MET A 131 -7.00 0.02 -0.54
CA MET A 131 -5.77 0.50 -1.19
C MET A 131 -4.83 -0.57 -1.75
N GLY A 132 -5.15 -1.86 -1.62
CA GLY A 132 -4.49 -2.94 -2.37
C GLY A 132 -2.99 -3.14 -2.14
N GLN A 133 -2.33 -2.31 -1.31
CA GLN A 133 -0.91 -2.40 -0.97
C GLN A 133 -0.75 -2.01 0.51
N GLN A 134 -0.21 -2.94 1.31
CA GLN A 134 0.23 -2.68 2.68
C GLN A 134 1.73 -2.37 2.66
N TYR A 135 2.24 -1.68 3.69
CA TYR A 135 3.69 -1.67 3.92
C TYR A 135 4.07 -2.96 4.66
N SER A 136 5.24 -3.50 4.34
CA SER A 136 5.71 -4.75 4.91
C SER A 136 6.40 -4.51 6.25
N HIS A 137 6.22 -5.44 7.20
CA HIS A 137 6.84 -5.37 8.52
C HIS A 137 8.18 -6.11 8.55
N PRO A 138 9.22 -5.55 9.18
CA PRO A 138 10.51 -6.24 9.28
C PRO A 138 10.36 -7.52 10.11
N LYS A 139 11.00 -8.59 9.64
CA LYS A 139 11.06 -9.90 10.30
C LYS A 139 12.46 -10.09 10.88
N SER A 140 12.55 -10.30 12.19
CA SER A 140 13.84 -10.54 12.84
C SER A 140 14.56 -11.73 12.20
N GLY A 141 15.85 -11.56 11.91
CA GLY A 141 16.68 -12.57 11.25
C GLY A 141 16.60 -12.61 9.72
N ALA A 142 15.65 -11.90 9.09
CA ALA A 142 15.64 -11.77 7.64
C ALA A 142 16.84 -10.96 7.15
N LYS A 143 17.51 -11.46 6.11
CA LYS A 143 18.69 -10.84 5.49
C LYS A 143 18.34 -10.35 4.09
N LEU A 144 18.84 -9.17 3.75
CA LEU A 144 18.61 -8.56 2.44
C LEU A 144 19.40 -9.30 1.37
N GLN A 145 18.69 -9.92 0.45
CA GLN A 145 19.22 -10.74 -0.64
C GLN A 145 19.12 -10.03 -2.00
N VAL A 146 18.20 -9.07 -2.14
CA VAL A 146 17.95 -8.37 -3.42
C VAL A 146 17.89 -6.85 -3.23
N ILE A 147 18.71 -6.14 -4.00
CA ILE A 147 18.66 -4.70 -4.18
C ILE A 147 17.91 -4.42 -5.49
N GLY A 148 16.68 -3.92 -5.37
CA GLY A 148 15.86 -3.46 -6.48
C GLY A 148 16.36 -2.12 -6.99
N ALA A 149 17.10 -2.14 -8.10
CA ALA A 149 17.69 -0.96 -8.73
C ALA A 149 16.79 -0.32 -9.80
N GLY A 150 15.59 -0.85 -10.03
CA GLY A 150 14.65 -0.29 -11.00
C GLY A 150 14.14 1.09 -10.56
N LEU A 151 14.06 2.03 -11.51
CA LEU A 151 13.46 3.34 -11.27
C LEU A 151 11.98 3.20 -10.92
N PRO A 152 11.37 4.18 -10.21
CA PRO A 152 9.92 4.22 -10.05
C PRO A 152 9.20 4.05 -11.39
N ARG A 153 8.02 3.46 -11.38
CA ARG A 153 7.16 3.25 -12.57
C ARG A 153 7.68 2.22 -13.59
N THR A 154 8.67 1.40 -13.21
CA THR A 154 9.14 0.24 -13.98
C THR A 154 8.51 -1.10 -13.53
N GLY A 155 7.44 -1.05 -12.71
CA GLY A 155 6.78 -2.24 -12.17
C GLY A 155 7.28 -2.66 -10.79
N THR A 156 7.83 -1.73 -10.01
CA THR A 156 8.46 -1.99 -8.71
C THR A 156 7.51 -2.62 -7.68
N ALA A 157 6.21 -2.30 -7.70
CA ALA A 157 5.24 -2.91 -6.79
C ALA A 157 4.99 -4.40 -7.12
N SER A 158 4.75 -4.72 -8.40
CA SER A 158 4.65 -6.11 -8.89
C SER A 158 5.92 -6.90 -8.58
N PHE A 159 7.07 -6.28 -8.79
CA PHE A 159 8.38 -6.87 -8.47
C PHE A 159 8.55 -7.10 -6.97
N SER A 160 8.20 -6.14 -6.12
CA SER A 160 8.20 -6.28 -4.67
C SER A 160 7.37 -7.49 -4.23
N ARG A 161 6.14 -7.61 -4.76
CA ARG A 161 5.26 -8.73 -4.43
C ARG A 161 5.81 -10.08 -4.92
N ALA A 162 6.45 -10.10 -6.10
CA ALA A 162 7.09 -11.29 -6.63
C ALA A 162 8.24 -11.75 -5.74
N LEU A 163 9.05 -10.82 -5.23
CA LEU A 163 10.14 -11.11 -4.29
C LEU A 163 9.62 -11.61 -2.93
N GLU A 164 8.51 -11.08 -2.42
CA GLU A 164 7.90 -11.60 -1.18
C GLU A 164 7.52 -13.09 -1.31
N ILE A 165 7.01 -13.48 -2.49
CA ILE A 165 6.63 -14.87 -2.79
C ILE A 165 7.89 -15.75 -2.91
N LEU A 166 8.91 -15.30 -3.64
CA LEU A 166 10.10 -16.11 -3.93
C LEU A 166 11.04 -16.25 -2.73
N LEU A 167 11.16 -15.20 -1.91
CA LEU A 167 12.13 -15.15 -0.82
C LEU A 167 11.51 -15.46 0.56
N ASP A 168 10.20 -15.74 0.61
CA ASP A 168 9.42 -15.98 1.83
C ASP A 168 9.74 -14.99 2.96
N GLY A 169 9.66 -13.69 2.63
CA GLY A 169 10.05 -12.64 3.55
C GLY A 169 9.56 -11.26 3.16
N PRO A 170 9.58 -10.31 4.11
CA PRO A 170 9.08 -8.97 3.87
C PRO A 170 10.00 -8.19 2.94
N VAL A 171 9.40 -7.49 1.97
CA VAL A 171 10.13 -6.63 1.04
C VAL A 171 9.86 -5.17 1.37
N TYR A 172 10.92 -4.37 1.43
CA TYR A 172 10.83 -2.94 1.61
C TYR A 172 10.46 -2.28 0.27
N HIS A 173 9.27 -1.72 0.13
CA HIS A 173 8.88 -0.95 -1.05
C HIS A 173 8.77 0.55 -0.72
N GLY A 174 9.59 1.36 -1.38
CA GLY A 174 9.77 2.78 -1.11
C GLY A 174 8.48 3.59 -0.94
N GLY A 175 7.57 3.51 -1.92
CA GLY A 175 6.32 4.25 -1.89
C GLY A 175 5.39 3.89 -0.72
N THR A 176 5.19 2.61 -0.45
CA THR A 176 4.27 2.11 0.59
C THR A 176 4.83 2.36 1.99
N GLN A 177 6.12 2.07 2.21
CA GLN A 177 6.75 2.20 3.52
C GLN A 177 6.83 3.67 3.95
N SER A 178 7.14 4.58 3.03
CA SER A 178 7.24 6.01 3.36
C SER A 178 5.88 6.72 3.51
N THR A 179 4.81 6.20 2.90
CA THR A 179 3.49 6.88 2.91
C THR A 179 2.47 6.23 3.84
N LEU A 180 2.58 4.93 4.10
CA LEU A 180 1.68 4.16 4.96
C LEU A 180 2.35 3.62 6.22
N GLY A 181 3.69 3.53 6.21
CA GLY A 181 4.45 3.06 7.36
C GLY A 181 4.52 4.05 8.52
N PRO A 182 5.23 3.67 9.59
CA PRO A 182 5.49 4.56 10.72
C PRO A 182 6.13 5.87 10.27
N GLU A 183 5.80 6.98 10.94
CA GLU A 183 6.38 8.31 10.61
C GLU A 183 7.92 8.34 10.69
N ALA A 184 8.51 7.45 11.49
CA ALA A 184 9.95 7.27 11.56
C ALA A 184 10.58 6.91 10.19
N GLU A 185 9.86 6.21 9.31
CA GLU A 185 10.32 5.85 7.96
C GLU A 185 10.59 7.09 7.13
N ILE A 186 9.55 7.89 6.86
CA ILE A 186 9.65 9.06 6.00
C ILE A 186 10.65 10.08 6.56
N LYS A 187 10.69 10.27 7.89
CA LYS A 187 11.64 11.16 8.55
C LYS A 187 13.10 10.70 8.39
N THR A 188 13.35 9.41 8.53
CA THR A 188 14.70 8.85 8.38
C THR A 188 15.18 9.02 6.96
N TRP A 189 14.33 8.77 5.97
CA TRP A 189 14.69 8.95 4.57
C TRP A 189 14.89 10.42 4.19
N ILE A 190 14.06 11.35 4.68
CA ILE A 190 14.31 12.79 4.52
C ILE A 190 15.71 13.15 5.05
N LYS A 191 16.08 12.63 6.22
CA LYS A 191 17.39 12.90 6.83
C LYS A 191 18.53 12.35 5.95
N VAL A 192 18.46 11.08 5.55
CA VAL A 192 19.47 10.44 4.68
C VAL A 192 19.62 11.20 3.36
N LEU A 193 18.51 11.51 2.69
CA LEU A 193 18.51 12.21 1.40
C LEU A 193 19.02 13.67 1.53
N ASN A 194 18.73 14.36 2.63
CA ASN A 194 19.27 15.69 2.89
C ASN A 194 20.79 15.70 3.09
N GLN A 195 21.34 14.58 3.53
CA GLN A 195 22.77 14.39 3.80
C GLN A 195 23.48 13.68 2.62
N TRP A 196 22.80 13.47 1.51
CA TRP A 196 23.32 12.80 0.33
C TRP A 196 23.67 13.80 -0.79
N PRO A 197 24.85 13.69 -1.43
CA PRO A 197 25.94 12.77 -1.12
C PRO A 197 26.65 13.16 0.20
N PRO A 198 27.21 12.18 0.94
CA PRO A 198 27.92 12.47 2.18
C PRO A 198 29.16 13.32 1.92
N LYS A 199 29.43 14.27 2.82
CA LYS A 199 30.57 15.21 2.70
C LYS A 199 31.92 14.58 3.08
N ASP A 200 31.87 13.61 3.99
CA ASP A 200 33.03 12.94 4.57
C ASP A 200 32.66 11.52 5.01
N GLU A 201 33.66 10.76 5.44
CA GLU A 201 33.52 9.36 5.86
C GLU A 201 32.62 9.20 7.11
N THR A 202 32.65 10.17 8.03
CA THR A 202 31.80 10.16 9.23
C THR A 202 30.32 10.28 8.84
N SER A 203 30.01 11.22 7.95
CA SER A 203 28.67 11.42 7.40
C SER A 203 28.22 10.22 6.57
N ARG A 204 29.14 9.60 5.81
CA ARG A 204 28.87 8.37 5.07
C ARG A 204 28.48 7.25 6.02
N ARG A 205 29.25 7.01 7.09
CA ARG A 205 28.95 5.97 8.09
C ARG A 205 27.62 6.20 8.78
N ALA A 206 27.35 7.44 9.21
CA ALA A 206 26.07 7.79 9.83
C ALA A 206 24.89 7.55 8.87
N ASN A 207 25.03 7.88 7.58
CA ASN A 207 24.00 7.57 6.58
C ASN A 207 23.81 6.06 6.40
N LEU A 208 24.91 5.29 6.34
CA LEU A 208 24.85 3.83 6.22
C LEU A 208 24.15 3.18 7.42
N ASP A 209 24.41 3.66 8.64
CA ASP A 209 23.73 3.17 9.85
C ASP A 209 22.22 3.45 9.80
N LEU A 210 21.82 4.62 9.30
CA LEU A 210 20.41 4.97 9.11
C LEU A 210 19.75 4.10 8.04
N ILE A 211 20.40 3.90 6.89
CA ILE A 211 19.91 3.03 5.81
C ILE A 211 19.72 1.62 6.37
N LYS A 212 20.74 1.07 7.02
CA LYS A 212 20.70 -0.25 7.66
C LYS A 212 19.56 -0.37 8.67
N SER A 213 19.33 0.67 9.47
CA SER A 213 18.23 0.67 10.45
C SER A 213 16.83 0.57 9.83
N ARG A 214 16.67 0.93 8.55
CA ARG A 214 15.40 0.85 7.80
C ARG A 214 15.30 -0.43 6.98
N THR A 215 16.43 -0.99 6.56
CA THR A 215 16.47 -2.19 5.70
C THR A 215 16.70 -3.50 6.47
N ASP A 216 17.16 -3.44 7.71
CA ASP A 216 17.28 -4.62 8.57
C ASP A 216 15.92 -5.29 8.79
N GLY A 217 15.89 -6.62 8.66
CA GLY A 217 14.67 -7.40 8.76
C GLY A 217 13.86 -7.47 7.46
N PHE A 218 14.38 -6.98 6.34
CA PHE A 218 13.79 -7.17 5.01
C PHE A 218 14.66 -8.07 4.13
N VAL A 219 14.03 -8.85 3.25
CA VAL A 219 14.73 -9.72 2.28
C VAL A 219 15.07 -9.00 0.99
N ALA A 220 14.42 -7.88 0.70
CA ALA A 220 14.73 -7.03 -0.43
C ALA A 220 14.31 -5.58 -0.18
N ILE A 221 14.86 -4.65 -0.97
CA ILE A 221 14.41 -3.26 -1.06
C ILE A 221 14.13 -2.92 -2.52
N THR A 222 13.04 -2.19 -2.78
CA THR A 222 12.61 -1.78 -4.13
C THR A 222 12.10 -0.35 -4.10
N ASP A 223 12.05 0.28 -5.29
CA ASP A 223 11.57 1.66 -5.48
C ASP A 223 12.44 2.73 -4.78
N SER A 224 12.03 3.99 -4.84
CA SER A 224 12.74 5.12 -4.22
C SER A 224 12.52 5.17 -2.69
N PRO A 225 13.58 5.34 -1.88
CA PRO A 225 14.89 5.86 -2.28
C PRO A 225 15.93 4.77 -2.61
N GLY A 226 15.61 3.49 -2.41
CA GLY A 226 16.57 2.40 -2.56
C GLY A 226 17.25 2.33 -3.92
N CYS A 227 16.50 2.56 -5.00
CA CYS A 227 17.06 2.56 -6.37
C CYS A 227 18.11 3.67 -6.62
N GLY A 228 18.10 4.75 -5.83
CA GLY A 228 19.09 5.83 -5.88
C GLY A 228 20.27 5.64 -4.92
N LEU A 229 20.25 4.58 -4.11
CA LEU A 229 21.23 4.28 -3.07
C LEU A 229 21.92 2.93 -3.29
N VAL A 230 22.03 2.50 -4.56
CA VAL A 230 22.55 1.17 -4.92
C VAL A 230 23.99 0.97 -4.42
N SER A 231 24.85 1.98 -4.52
CA SER A 231 26.24 1.92 -4.03
C SER A 231 26.31 1.70 -2.52
N GLU A 232 25.50 2.44 -1.76
CA GLU A 232 25.41 2.34 -0.31
C GLU A 232 24.84 0.98 0.11
N LEU A 233 23.79 0.51 -0.56
CA LEU A 233 23.17 -0.79 -0.31
C LEU A 233 24.12 -1.95 -0.65
N MET A 234 24.88 -1.86 -1.73
CA MET A 234 25.91 -2.87 -2.07
C MET A 234 27.05 -2.90 -1.04
N SER A 235 27.37 -1.75 -0.43
CA SER A 235 28.36 -1.68 0.64
C SER A 235 27.87 -2.33 1.94
N LEU A 236 26.57 -2.21 2.25
CA LEU A 236 25.93 -2.83 3.41
C LEU A 236 25.67 -4.33 3.21
N TYR A 237 25.30 -4.72 1.98
CA TYR A 237 24.87 -6.06 1.61
C TYR A 237 25.70 -6.56 0.41
N PRO A 238 26.97 -6.94 0.64
CA PRO A 238 27.90 -7.31 -0.42
C PRO A 238 27.47 -8.56 -1.20
N ASP A 239 26.67 -9.43 -0.59
CA ASP A 239 26.21 -10.68 -1.22
C ASP A 239 24.86 -10.54 -1.95
N ALA A 240 24.19 -9.38 -1.82
CA ALA A 240 22.87 -9.18 -2.42
C ALA A 240 22.98 -9.06 -3.95
N LYS A 241 22.05 -9.68 -4.69
CA LYS A 241 21.91 -9.46 -6.13
C LYS A 241 21.29 -8.10 -6.41
N VAL A 242 21.70 -7.45 -7.49
CA VAL A 242 21.15 -6.18 -7.94
C VAL A 242 20.25 -6.45 -9.14
N ILE A 243 18.94 -6.29 -8.95
CA ILE A 243 17.96 -6.54 -10.00
C ILE A 243 17.31 -5.21 -10.40
N CYS A 244 17.45 -4.84 -11.66
CA CYS A 244 16.89 -3.62 -12.22
C CYS A 244 15.65 -3.96 -13.06
N THR A 245 14.48 -3.53 -12.61
CA THR A 245 13.25 -3.63 -13.42
C THR A 245 13.31 -2.61 -14.56
N VAL A 246 13.07 -3.08 -15.78
CA VAL A 246 13.16 -2.28 -17.01
C VAL A 246 11.82 -2.22 -17.73
N ARG A 247 11.65 -1.17 -18.54
CA ARG A 247 10.48 -0.91 -19.39
C ARG A 247 10.92 -0.12 -20.62
N ASP A 248 10.07 -0.10 -21.66
CA ASP A 248 10.16 0.88 -22.74
C ASP A 248 10.37 2.32 -22.19
N PRO A 249 11.46 3.03 -22.55
CA PRO A 249 11.81 4.33 -21.99
C PRO A 249 10.74 5.41 -22.21
N ASP A 250 10.09 5.42 -23.39
CA ASP A 250 9.07 6.41 -23.72
C ASP A 250 7.79 6.16 -22.90
N ALA A 251 7.39 4.90 -22.75
CA ALA A 251 6.28 4.53 -21.87
C ALA A 251 6.59 4.83 -20.39
N TRP A 252 7.84 4.66 -19.97
CA TRP A 252 8.28 5.06 -18.63
C TRP A 252 8.19 6.57 -18.43
N GLN A 253 8.69 7.37 -19.38
CA GLN A 253 8.63 8.84 -19.31
C GLN A 253 7.19 9.34 -19.17
N ARG A 254 6.27 8.87 -20.03
CA ARG A 254 4.83 9.21 -19.94
C ARG A 254 4.25 8.84 -18.57
N SER A 255 4.68 7.73 -17.98
CA SER A 255 4.22 7.32 -16.65
C SER A 255 4.81 8.18 -15.52
N MET A 256 6.01 8.71 -15.68
CA MET A 256 6.64 9.62 -14.72
C MET A 256 5.98 11.00 -14.75
N GLU A 257 5.68 11.54 -15.93
CA GLU A 257 5.00 12.83 -16.10
C GLU A 257 3.66 12.88 -15.33
N ALA A 258 2.87 11.80 -15.39
CA ALA A 258 1.60 11.70 -14.66
C ALA A 258 1.78 11.79 -13.13
N VAL A 259 2.84 11.18 -12.58
CA VAL A 259 3.11 11.16 -11.13
C VAL A 259 3.74 12.47 -10.64
N GLY A 260 4.65 13.04 -11.44
CA GLY A 260 5.26 14.34 -11.14
C GLY A 260 4.20 15.43 -11.00
N ASN A 261 3.27 15.53 -11.96
CA ASN A 261 2.19 16.53 -11.94
C ASN A 261 1.22 16.40 -10.75
N ALA A 262 1.04 15.20 -10.20
CA ALA A 262 0.24 15.00 -9.00
C ALA A 262 0.95 15.49 -7.73
N SER A 263 2.28 15.45 -7.72
CA SER A 263 3.14 15.67 -6.54
C SER A 263 3.79 17.07 -6.47
N THR A 264 3.54 17.93 -7.46
CA THR A 264 4.12 19.30 -7.57
C THR A 264 3.20 20.42 -7.08
N ARG A 265 2.02 20.09 -6.56
CA ARG A 265 1.02 21.11 -6.22
C ARG A 265 1.36 21.83 -4.91
N TRP A 266 1.59 23.14 -4.99
CA TRP A 266 2.01 23.98 -3.86
C TRP A 266 1.10 23.87 -2.62
N PHE A 267 -0.20 23.65 -2.82
CA PHE A 267 -1.17 23.55 -1.73
C PHE A 267 -1.08 22.24 -0.93
N LEU A 268 -0.35 21.23 -1.40
CA LEU A 268 -0.26 19.92 -0.72
C LEU A 268 0.36 20.04 0.67
N ARG A 269 1.32 20.95 0.88
CA ARG A 269 1.91 21.20 2.20
C ARG A 269 0.83 21.59 3.21
N PHE A 270 -0.10 22.45 2.81
CA PHE A 270 -1.22 22.87 3.63
C PHE A 270 -2.22 21.72 3.81
N VAL A 271 -2.70 21.10 2.73
CA VAL A 271 -3.73 20.06 2.78
C VAL A 271 -3.30 18.85 3.60
N LEU A 272 -2.04 18.42 3.49
CA LEU A 272 -1.53 17.23 4.18
C LEU A 272 -1.05 17.50 5.62
N PHE A 273 -0.88 18.77 6.01
CA PHE A 273 -0.38 19.16 7.34
C PHE A 273 -1.07 18.46 8.54
N PRO A 274 -2.42 18.36 8.60
CA PRO A 274 -3.09 17.73 9.74
C PRO A 274 -2.99 16.19 9.72
N LEU A 275 -2.44 15.58 8.67
CA LEU A 275 -2.26 14.15 8.57
C LEU A 275 -0.89 13.75 9.16
N PRO A 276 -0.85 12.86 10.17
CA PRO A 276 0.41 12.22 10.60
C PRO A 276 1.11 11.53 9.42
N THR A 277 2.44 11.43 9.46
CA THR A 277 3.29 10.94 8.36
C THR A 277 3.24 11.81 7.09
N MET A 278 2.07 12.00 6.50
CA MET A 278 1.89 12.67 5.20
C MET A 278 2.17 14.18 5.21
N ARG A 279 2.18 14.83 6.38
CA ARG A 279 2.68 16.21 6.51
C ARG A 279 4.14 16.38 6.05
N PHE A 280 4.92 15.31 6.07
CA PHE A 280 6.32 15.29 5.62
C PHE A 280 6.46 14.88 4.15
N PHE A 281 5.36 14.55 3.47
CA PHE A 281 5.39 14.03 2.10
C PHE A 281 6.09 14.98 1.13
N VAL A 282 5.79 16.29 1.19
CA VAL A 282 6.40 17.26 0.27
C VAL A 282 7.90 17.40 0.55
N ASP A 283 8.33 17.39 1.81
CA ASP A 283 9.75 17.44 2.16
C ASP A 283 10.52 16.20 1.68
N TYR A 284 9.87 15.03 1.74
CA TYR A 284 10.42 13.79 1.21
C TYR A 284 10.57 13.83 -0.31
N ILE A 285 9.54 14.30 -1.03
CA ILE A 285 9.61 14.46 -2.48
C ILE A 285 10.68 15.51 -2.87
N ASP A 286 10.80 16.62 -2.14
CA ASP A 286 11.82 17.64 -2.40
C ASP A 286 13.24 17.13 -2.14
N ALA A 287 13.41 16.21 -1.20
CA ALA A 287 14.68 15.52 -0.97
C ALA A 287 15.01 14.52 -2.10
N LEU A 288 14.03 13.71 -2.54
CA LEU A 288 14.19 12.83 -3.70
C LEU A 288 14.54 13.60 -4.98
N ARG A 289 13.86 14.72 -5.24
CA ARG A 289 14.13 15.59 -6.40
C ARG A 289 15.55 16.15 -6.39
N ARG A 290 16.08 16.52 -5.22
CA ARG A 290 17.47 16.97 -5.11
C ARG A 290 18.46 15.85 -5.40
N GLN A 291 18.22 14.64 -4.88
CA GLN A 291 19.03 13.47 -5.21
C GLN A 291 19.02 13.22 -6.73
N TRP A 292 17.84 13.20 -7.34
CA TRP A 292 17.69 13.01 -8.79
C TRP A 292 18.42 14.08 -9.61
N LEU A 293 18.33 15.35 -9.21
CA LEU A 293 19.06 16.43 -9.86
C LEU A 293 20.57 16.23 -9.79
N ILE A 294 21.10 15.75 -8.65
CA ILE A 294 22.53 15.46 -8.48
C ILE A 294 22.95 14.26 -9.33
N MET A 295 22.14 13.19 -9.37
CA MET A 295 22.45 11.96 -10.11
C MET A 295 22.39 12.14 -11.63
N TYR A 296 21.37 12.85 -12.12
CA TYR A 296 21.02 12.85 -13.55
C TYR A 296 21.13 14.23 -14.21
N GLY A 297 21.15 15.31 -13.42
CA GLY A 297 21.19 16.67 -13.92
C GLY A 297 19.85 17.19 -14.49
N GLU A 298 18.75 16.47 -14.28
CA GLU A 298 17.41 16.87 -14.76
C GLU A 298 16.44 17.15 -13.60
N ARG A 299 15.55 18.12 -13.81
CA ARG A 299 14.37 18.37 -12.97
C ARG A 299 13.13 17.87 -13.68
N GLU A 300 12.02 17.73 -12.95
CA GLU A 300 10.72 17.44 -13.57
C GLU A 300 10.31 18.58 -14.55
N PRO A 301 9.72 18.25 -15.72
CA PRO A 301 9.43 16.91 -16.21
C PRO A 301 10.71 16.17 -16.67
N VAL A 302 10.86 14.93 -16.22
CA VAL A 302 12.03 14.09 -16.56
C VAL A 302 11.90 13.53 -17.97
N THR A 303 13.02 13.30 -18.64
CA THR A 303 13.05 12.70 -19.98
C THR A 303 13.57 11.27 -19.94
N SER A 304 13.42 10.51 -21.04
CA SER A 304 14.03 9.19 -21.23
C SER A 304 15.55 9.19 -21.04
N LYS A 305 16.22 10.36 -21.08
CA LYS A 305 17.63 10.51 -20.75
C LYS A 305 17.97 10.00 -19.35
N VAL A 306 17.14 10.31 -18.34
CA VAL A 306 17.33 9.84 -16.95
C VAL A 306 17.35 8.31 -16.92
N TYR A 307 16.43 7.67 -17.65
CA TYR A 307 16.35 6.22 -17.74
C TYR A 307 17.63 5.62 -18.33
N HIS A 308 18.11 6.15 -19.44
CA HIS A 308 19.34 5.70 -20.08
C HIS A 308 20.58 5.93 -19.20
N GLN A 309 20.69 7.10 -18.56
CA GLN A 309 21.79 7.40 -17.63
C GLN A 309 21.81 6.42 -16.46
N HIS A 310 20.65 6.10 -15.88
CA HIS A 310 20.55 5.15 -14.77
C HIS A 310 20.99 3.74 -15.17
N VAL A 311 20.49 3.23 -16.31
CA VAL A 311 20.87 1.91 -16.82
C VAL A 311 22.36 1.83 -17.16
N THR A 312 22.91 2.88 -17.78
CA THR A 312 24.36 2.96 -18.08
C THR A 312 25.17 2.97 -16.79
N TRP A 313 24.80 3.81 -15.83
CA TRP A 313 25.48 3.89 -14.54
C TRP A 313 25.50 2.53 -13.81
N LEU A 314 24.38 1.79 -13.81
CA LEU A 314 24.32 0.45 -13.23
C LEU A 314 25.30 -0.52 -13.91
N LYS A 315 25.35 -0.52 -15.25
CA LYS A 315 26.26 -1.40 -16.01
C LYS A 315 27.74 -1.10 -15.75
N GLU A 316 28.06 0.16 -15.45
CA GLU A 316 29.43 0.61 -15.19
C GLU A 316 29.88 0.38 -13.75
N ASN A 317 28.96 0.47 -12.79
CA ASN A 317 29.30 0.50 -11.35
C ASN A 317 28.91 -0.78 -10.58
N VAL A 318 28.02 -1.62 -11.13
CA VAL A 318 27.62 -2.87 -10.50
C VAL A 318 28.38 -4.05 -11.14
N PRO A 319 28.97 -4.97 -10.34
CA PRO A 319 29.59 -6.18 -10.87
C PRO A 319 28.64 -6.96 -11.78
N LYS A 320 29.12 -7.36 -12.97
CA LYS A 320 28.30 -7.98 -14.02
C LYS A 320 27.62 -9.27 -13.58
N ASP A 321 28.26 -10.03 -12.69
CA ASP A 321 27.76 -11.26 -12.09
C ASP A 321 26.63 -11.03 -11.08
N ARG A 322 26.49 -9.80 -10.55
CA ARG A 322 25.44 -9.41 -9.60
C ARG A 322 24.29 -8.64 -10.24
N LEU A 323 24.47 -8.07 -11.43
CA LEU A 323 23.49 -7.21 -12.09
C LEU A 323 22.59 -8.01 -13.04
N VAL A 324 21.27 -7.94 -12.83
CA VAL A 324 20.28 -8.54 -13.73
C VAL A 324 19.21 -7.53 -14.11
N PHE A 325 18.81 -7.51 -15.38
CA PHE A 325 17.70 -6.71 -15.88
C PHE A 325 16.48 -7.60 -16.12
N VAL A 326 15.31 -7.16 -15.66
CA VAL A 326 14.05 -7.92 -15.76
C VAL A 326 12.92 -6.99 -16.21
N ASP A 327 12.17 -7.35 -17.25
CA ASP A 327 10.86 -6.75 -17.50
C ASP A 327 9.80 -7.57 -16.76
N VAL A 328 9.01 -6.91 -15.91
CA VAL A 328 7.92 -7.56 -15.15
C VAL A 328 6.84 -8.19 -16.05
N LYS A 329 6.78 -7.80 -17.33
CA LYS A 329 5.87 -8.41 -18.32
C LYS A 329 6.27 -9.84 -18.69
N ASP A 330 7.54 -10.19 -18.55
CA ASP A 330 8.07 -11.52 -18.85
C ASP A 330 7.72 -12.56 -17.77
N GLY A 331 7.13 -12.11 -16.66
CA GLY A 331 6.62 -12.98 -15.60
C GLY A 331 7.74 -13.57 -14.73
N TRP A 332 7.56 -14.83 -14.31
CA TRP A 332 8.43 -15.46 -13.31
C TRP A 332 9.81 -15.82 -13.82
N GLU A 333 9.92 -16.24 -15.08
CA GLU A 333 11.11 -16.96 -15.56
C GLU A 333 12.41 -16.16 -15.43
N PRO A 334 12.50 -14.88 -15.87
CA PRO A 334 13.75 -14.12 -15.74
C PRO A 334 14.13 -13.86 -14.29
N LEU A 335 13.14 -13.62 -13.42
CA LEU A 335 13.36 -13.37 -12.01
C LEU A 335 13.81 -14.62 -11.26
N CYS A 336 13.19 -15.77 -11.52
CA CYS A 336 13.55 -17.04 -10.91
C CYS A 336 14.96 -17.47 -11.33
N ARG A 337 15.30 -17.30 -12.63
CA ARG A 337 16.66 -17.51 -13.14
C ARG A 337 17.67 -16.57 -12.49
N ALA A 338 17.32 -15.30 -12.30
CA ALA A 338 18.17 -14.32 -11.63
C ALA A 338 18.47 -14.72 -10.19
N LEU A 339 17.54 -15.39 -9.50
CA LEU A 339 17.67 -15.77 -8.09
C LEU A 339 18.11 -17.22 -7.87
N ASP A 340 18.22 -18.02 -8.93
CA ASP A 340 18.45 -19.47 -8.86
C ASP A 340 17.38 -20.21 -8.04
N LEU A 341 16.11 -19.86 -8.30
CA LEU A 341 14.93 -20.40 -7.63
C LEU A 341 13.98 -21.07 -8.63
N PRO A 342 13.17 -22.06 -8.21
CA PRO A 342 12.17 -22.66 -9.08
C PRO A 342 11.02 -21.68 -9.38
N VAL A 343 10.42 -21.80 -10.56
CA VAL A 343 9.21 -21.06 -10.93
C VAL A 343 8.02 -21.58 -10.11
N PRO A 344 7.23 -20.71 -9.45
CA PRO A 344 5.99 -21.12 -8.78
C PRO A 344 4.94 -21.59 -9.80
N ASN A 345 4.49 -22.85 -9.70
CA ASN A 345 3.55 -23.44 -10.67
C ASN A 345 2.10 -22.98 -10.44
N ASP A 346 1.71 -22.69 -9.20
CA ASP A 346 0.31 -22.44 -8.83
C ASP A 346 -0.02 -20.96 -8.55
N VAL A 347 0.97 -20.07 -8.71
CA VAL A 347 0.82 -18.64 -8.39
C VAL A 347 1.08 -17.81 -9.64
N PRO A 348 0.09 -17.05 -10.17
CA PRO A 348 0.33 -16.17 -11.29
C PRO A 348 1.28 -15.03 -10.89
N PHE A 349 2.08 -14.54 -11.85
CA PHE A 349 2.96 -13.41 -11.58
C PHE A 349 2.15 -12.18 -11.15
N PRO A 350 2.54 -11.49 -10.05
CA PRO A 350 1.79 -10.34 -9.56
C PRO A 350 1.67 -9.21 -10.59
N ARG A 351 0.47 -8.69 -10.78
CA ARG A 351 0.21 -7.52 -11.64
C ARG A 351 -0.49 -6.43 -10.85
N ILE A 352 0.28 -5.51 -10.28
CA ILE A 352 -0.22 -4.37 -9.50
C ILE A 352 -0.33 -3.15 -10.43
N ASN A 353 -1.55 -2.62 -10.60
CA ASN A 353 -1.80 -1.42 -11.41
C ASN A 353 -1.56 -0.15 -10.59
N ASP A 354 -0.31 0.27 -10.53
CA ASP A 354 0.07 1.42 -9.72
C ASP A 354 -0.60 2.73 -10.12
N SER A 355 -0.92 2.97 -11.40
CA SER A 355 -1.38 4.31 -11.84
C SER A 355 -2.74 4.68 -11.26
N GLN A 356 -3.70 3.76 -11.32
CA GLN A 356 -5.03 3.97 -10.73
C GLN A 356 -4.97 3.95 -9.20
N ALA A 357 -4.10 3.12 -8.63
CA ALA A 357 -3.87 3.06 -7.19
C ALA A 357 -3.33 4.39 -6.66
N ILE A 358 -2.31 4.97 -7.31
CA ILE A 358 -1.71 6.26 -6.93
C ILE A 358 -2.74 7.39 -7.04
N GLU A 359 -3.56 7.43 -8.09
CA GLU A 359 -4.58 8.47 -8.24
C GLU A 359 -5.63 8.39 -7.10
N SER A 360 -6.11 7.19 -6.82
CA SER A 360 -7.08 6.94 -5.75
C SER A 360 -6.50 7.27 -4.38
N PHE A 361 -5.24 6.90 -4.16
CA PHE A 361 -4.45 7.17 -2.96
C PHE A 361 -4.28 8.68 -2.71
N ALA A 362 -3.96 9.43 -3.76
CA ALA A 362 -3.79 10.88 -3.68
C ALA A 362 -5.11 11.56 -3.33
N LYS A 363 -6.22 11.21 -4.02
CA LYS A 363 -7.56 11.72 -3.73
C LYS A 363 -7.98 11.43 -2.30
N TRP A 364 -7.72 10.22 -1.81
CA TRP A 364 -8.05 9.83 -0.44
C TRP A 364 -7.32 10.68 0.60
N HIS A 365 -6.01 10.87 0.45
CA HIS A 365 -5.22 11.71 1.36
C HIS A 365 -5.66 13.17 1.32
N VAL A 366 -5.90 13.73 0.13
CA VAL A 366 -6.41 15.09 -0.02
C VAL A 366 -7.75 15.25 0.70
N ASN A 367 -8.71 14.36 0.48
CA ASN A 367 -10.01 14.41 1.14
C ASN A 367 -9.88 14.28 2.67
N ARG A 368 -9.03 13.37 3.15
CA ARG A 368 -8.76 13.25 4.59
C ARG A 368 -8.16 14.52 5.18
N GLY A 369 -7.22 15.14 4.48
CA GLY A 369 -6.59 16.40 4.87
C GLY A 369 -7.63 17.52 4.99
N LEU A 370 -8.46 17.68 3.96
CA LEU A 370 -9.55 18.66 3.94
C LEU A 370 -10.56 18.43 5.06
N MET A 371 -10.99 17.19 5.30
CA MET A 371 -11.92 16.86 6.39
C MET A 371 -11.33 17.15 7.78
N ARG A 372 -10.02 16.92 7.97
CA ARG A 372 -9.34 17.29 9.22
C ARG A 372 -9.28 18.80 9.40
N TRP A 373 -9.00 19.55 8.34
CA TRP A 373 -9.06 21.02 8.38
C TRP A 373 -10.46 21.55 8.71
N LEU A 374 -11.50 20.99 8.09
CA LEU A 374 -12.89 21.35 8.43
C LEU A 374 -13.18 21.15 9.92
N GLY A 375 -12.73 20.03 10.49
CA GLY A 375 -12.85 19.78 11.94
C GLY A 375 -12.07 20.79 12.79
N ILE A 376 -10.83 21.11 12.41
CA ILE A 376 -9.99 22.10 13.11
C ILE A 376 -10.65 23.48 13.09
N PHE A 377 -11.12 23.94 11.92
CA PHE A 377 -11.77 25.23 11.79
C PHE A 377 -13.10 25.30 12.54
N ALA A 378 -13.88 24.21 12.56
CA ALA A 378 -15.12 24.13 13.35
C ALA A 378 -14.84 24.30 14.86
N VAL A 379 -13.81 23.62 15.39
CA VAL A 379 -13.43 23.73 16.81
C VAL A 379 -12.88 25.11 17.16
N VAL A 380 -12.02 25.67 16.32
CA VAL A 380 -11.47 27.03 16.51
C VAL A 380 -12.59 28.06 16.43
N GLY A 381 -13.50 27.95 15.46
CA GLY A 381 -14.64 28.84 15.30
C GLY A 381 -15.61 28.78 16.48
N ALA A 382 -15.94 27.58 16.96
CA ALA A 382 -16.78 27.40 18.14
C ALA A 382 -16.15 27.98 19.40
N SER A 383 -14.83 27.78 19.60
CA SER A 383 -14.07 28.35 20.71
C SER A 383 -14.05 29.88 20.66
N ALA A 384 -13.79 30.46 19.48
CA ALA A 384 -13.78 31.90 19.29
C ALA A 384 -15.16 32.52 19.55
N TRP A 385 -16.23 31.88 19.06
CA TRP A 385 -17.60 32.31 19.33
C TRP A 385 -17.94 32.25 20.83
N ALA A 386 -17.49 31.21 21.54
CA ALA A 386 -17.72 31.07 22.98
C ALA A 386 -16.95 32.11 23.82
N VAL A 387 -15.80 32.60 23.35
CA VAL A 387 -15.00 33.64 24.04
C VAL A 387 -15.56 35.05 23.76
N LEU A 388 -16.20 35.26 22.62
CA LEU A 388 -16.74 36.55 22.20
C LEU A 388 -18.17 36.83 22.71
N ARG A 389 -18.76 35.88 23.45
CA ARG A 389 -20.09 35.98 24.06
C ARG A 389 -19.95 36.01 25.57
#